data_AF-A0A0H4X853-F1
#
_entry.id   AF-A0A0H4X853-F1
#
_cell.length_a   1.000
_cell.length_b   1.000
_cell.length_c   1.000
_cell.angle_alpha   90.00
_cell.angle_beta   90.00
_cell.angle_gamma   90.00
#
_symmetry.space_group_name_H-M   'P 1'
#
loop_
_entity.id
_entity.type
_entity.pdbx_description
1 polymer ?
#
loop_
_entity_poly.entity_id
_entity_poly.type
_entity_poly.pdbx_seq_one_letter_code
_entity_poly.pdbx_strand_id
1 'polypeptide(L)'
;MTLQAPSTPRHSFRFGLPPSLGSETARERADRLASFLQRALGKLVEVSVASSYETLAKDLLSGRADAAWAPPFVCARMEAMGVRVVVRGVRRGMSSYRAALVCRAGAGLTVERLKGTSAVWVDRDSVAGYLLPTAYLKTQGLEPSRAFFAQHFAGSYQGALESVLDGKADVTSVFCPPASTGLSFATGVEDVLGAGAGRRFELIAYTDEAPNDGVPVAMGLPPQLVSSLESTLLSLQSSPDGQALLKDIFNAERFETAPRMGYRALYRVALASL
;
A
#
# COMPACT_ATOMS: atom_id res chain seq x y z
N MET A 1 -8.83 -12.86 36.66
CA MET A 1 -7.86 -11.80 36.34
C MET A 1 -6.51 -12.46 36.15
N THR A 2 -6.12 -12.74 34.91
CA THR A 2 -4.80 -13.33 34.61
C THR A 2 -3.81 -12.18 34.50
N LEU A 3 -2.93 -12.07 35.49
CA LEU A 3 -1.83 -11.12 35.52
C LEU A 3 -0.89 -11.44 34.34
N GLN A 4 -0.85 -10.54 33.37
CA GLN A 4 0.09 -10.62 32.25
C GLN A 4 1.49 -10.34 32.79
N ALA A 5 2.39 -11.33 32.67
CA ALA A 5 3.77 -11.21 33.13
C ALA A 5 4.48 -10.02 32.47
N PRO A 6 5.40 -9.32 33.17
CA PRO A 6 6.18 -8.23 32.58
C PRO A 6 6.99 -8.79 31.40
N SER A 7 6.77 -8.24 30.21
CA SER A 7 7.53 -8.60 29.02
C SER A 7 9.01 -8.30 29.24
N THR A 8 9.86 -9.31 29.16
CA THR A 8 11.33 -9.18 29.14
C THR A 8 11.75 -8.05 28.19
N PRO A 9 12.76 -7.22 28.53
CA PRO A 9 13.24 -6.19 27.61
C PRO A 9 13.63 -6.85 26.28
N ARG A 10 12.95 -6.49 25.20
CA ARG A 10 13.28 -7.03 23.87
C ARG A 10 14.69 -6.56 23.51
N HIS A 11 15.61 -7.50 23.32
CA HIS A 11 17.02 -7.23 23.02
C HIS A 11 17.22 -6.68 21.60
N SER A 12 16.28 -6.94 20.68
CA SER A 12 16.28 -6.43 19.31
C SER A 12 14.98 -5.71 18.95
N PHE A 13 15.08 -4.75 18.03
CA PHE A 13 13.96 -4.09 17.36
C PHE A 13 13.75 -4.74 15.98
N ARG A 14 12.54 -5.25 15.72
CA ARG A 14 12.23 -5.99 14.48
C ARG A 14 11.40 -5.14 13.54
N PHE A 15 11.85 -4.98 12.31
CA PHE A 15 11.17 -4.21 11.28
C PHE A 15 10.72 -5.13 10.13
N GLY A 16 9.41 -5.15 9.87
CA GLY A 16 8.83 -5.91 8.78
C GLY A 16 8.83 -5.18 7.44
N LEU A 17 9.11 -5.89 6.36
CA LEU A 17 9.01 -5.42 4.99
C LEU A 17 8.00 -6.27 4.20
N PRO A 18 7.27 -5.70 3.22
CA PRO A 18 6.26 -6.43 2.45
C PRO A 18 6.89 -7.38 1.42
N PRO A 19 6.16 -8.43 0.98
CA PRO A 19 6.67 -9.41 0.00
C PRO A 19 7.03 -8.79 -1.36
N SER A 20 6.49 -7.61 -1.69
CA SER A 20 6.74 -6.90 -2.95
C SER A 20 8.20 -6.48 -3.17
N LEU A 21 9.06 -6.60 -2.16
CA LEU A 21 10.49 -6.27 -2.30
C LEU A 21 11.35 -7.38 -2.91
N GLY A 22 10.79 -8.56 -3.22
CA GLY A 22 11.50 -9.67 -3.88
C GLY A 22 12.39 -10.48 -2.93
N SER A 23 13.26 -11.37 -3.45
CA SER A 23 14.08 -12.28 -2.63
C SER A 23 15.59 -12.02 -2.71
N GLU A 24 16.14 -11.74 -3.90
CA GLU A 24 17.60 -11.66 -4.07
C GLU A 24 18.18 -10.28 -3.70
N THR A 25 17.53 -9.20 -4.13
CA THR A 25 17.87 -7.81 -3.70
C THR A 25 17.28 -7.43 -2.35
N ALA A 26 16.34 -8.23 -1.84
CA ALA A 26 15.64 -7.94 -0.59
C ALA A 26 16.51 -8.08 0.65
N ARG A 27 17.42 -9.06 0.68
CA ARG A 27 18.33 -9.24 1.82
C ARG A 27 19.29 -8.05 1.95
N GLU A 28 19.91 -7.63 0.84
CA GLU A 28 20.81 -6.46 0.84
C GLU A 28 20.08 -5.17 1.26
N ARG A 29 18.85 -4.97 0.76
CA ARG A 29 17.98 -3.86 1.18
C ARG A 29 17.65 -3.94 2.67
N ALA A 30 17.30 -5.12 3.16
CA ALA A 30 17.01 -5.35 4.58
C ALA A 30 18.24 -5.06 5.45
N ASP A 31 19.42 -5.52 5.07
CA ASP A 31 20.68 -5.30 5.80
C ASP A 31 21.07 -3.82 5.83
N ARG A 32 20.89 -3.10 4.71
CA ARG A 32 21.11 -1.65 4.65
C ARG A 32 20.16 -0.89 5.57
N LEU A 33 18.87 -1.25 5.58
CA LEU A 33 17.89 -0.65 6.49
C LEU A 33 18.18 -1.00 7.95
N ALA A 34 18.53 -2.25 8.25
CA ALA A 34 18.88 -2.72 9.58
C ALA A 34 20.07 -1.91 10.12
N SER A 35 21.12 -1.77 9.32
CA SER A 35 22.32 -1.00 9.67
C SER A 35 22.00 0.47 9.94
N PHE A 36 21.13 1.09 9.13
CA PHE A 36 20.70 2.47 9.32
C PHE A 36 19.93 2.64 10.64
N LEU A 37 18.90 1.81 10.85
CA LEU A 37 18.06 1.87 12.05
C LEU A 37 18.88 1.52 13.31
N GLN A 38 19.81 0.57 13.24
CA GLN A 38 20.66 0.20 14.37
C GLN A 38 21.52 1.37 14.85
N ARG A 39 22.16 2.10 13.92
CA ARG A 39 22.96 3.29 14.25
C ARG A 39 22.10 4.39 14.89
N ALA A 40 20.89 4.60 14.38
CA ALA A 40 20.01 5.65 14.85
C ALA A 40 19.29 5.32 16.17
N LEU A 41 18.90 4.05 16.39
CA LEU A 41 18.16 3.61 17.57
C LEU A 41 19.07 3.13 18.70
N GLY A 42 20.35 2.87 18.45
CA GLY A 42 21.30 2.36 19.44
C GLY A 42 20.94 0.96 19.97
N LYS A 43 20.28 0.14 19.14
CA LYS A 43 19.79 -1.21 19.48
C LYS A 43 20.06 -2.17 18.32
N LEU A 44 20.15 -3.46 18.60
CA LEU A 44 20.15 -4.48 17.55
C LEU A 44 18.86 -4.35 16.73
N VAL A 45 18.99 -4.27 15.40
CA VAL A 45 17.83 -4.22 14.50
C VAL A 45 17.83 -5.42 13.58
N GLU A 46 16.69 -6.10 13.53
CA GLU A 46 16.43 -7.20 12.61
C GLU A 46 15.40 -6.72 11.58
N VAL A 47 15.71 -6.86 10.28
CA VAL A 47 14.78 -6.54 9.20
C VAL A 47 14.43 -7.82 8.46
N SER A 48 13.14 -8.10 8.33
CA SER A 48 12.65 -9.31 7.67
C SER A 48 11.60 -8.98 6.61
N VAL A 49 11.69 -9.64 5.46
CA VAL A 49 10.65 -9.59 4.44
C VAL A 49 9.60 -10.66 4.75
N ALA A 50 8.34 -10.26 4.90
CA ALA A 50 7.24 -11.16 5.14
C ALA A 50 6.89 -11.97 3.88
N SER A 51 6.43 -13.21 4.07
CA SER A 51 6.01 -14.09 2.96
C SER A 51 4.71 -13.66 2.27
N SER A 52 3.87 -12.90 2.98
CA SER A 52 2.63 -12.33 2.46
C SER A 52 2.25 -11.07 3.26
N TYR A 53 1.35 -10.24 2.71
CA TYR A 53 0.79 -9.10 3.45
C TYR A 53 -0.01 -9.56 4.69
N GLU A 54 -0.65 -10.72 4.62
CA GLU A 54 -1.34 -11.32 5.77
C GLU A 54 -0.36 -11.67 6.89
N THR A 55 0.79 -12.27 6.55
CA THR A 55 1.87 -12.56 7.51
C THR A 55 2.40 -11.27 8.13
N LEU A 56 2.66 -10.23 7.32
CA LEU A 56 3.13 -8.93 7.81
C LEU A 56 2.16 -8.34 8.85
N ALA A 57 0.85 -8.37 8.56
CA ALA A 57 -0.18 -7.91 9.47
C ALA A 57 -0.23 -8.76 10.75
N LYS A 58 -0.18 -10.09 10.64
CA LYS A 58 -0.14 -11.00 11.80
C LYS A 58 1.10 -10.77 12.67
N ASP A 59 2.24 -10.49 12.07
CA ASP A 59 3.50 -10.27 12.79
C ASP A 59 3.47 -8.96 13.57
N LEU A 60 2.95 -7.88 12.98
CA LEU A 60 2.69 -6.63 13.70
C LEU A 60 1.70 -6.82 14.85
N LEU A 61 0.57 -7.50 14.60
CA LEU A 61 -0.50 -7.69 15.58
C LEU A 61 -0.08 -8.56 16.77
N SER A 62 0.70 -9.60 16.52
CA SER A 62 1.23 -10.49 17.55
C SER A 62 2.50 -9.94 18.22
N GLY A 63 3.01 -8.79 17.75
CA GLY A 63 4.26 -8.22 18.22
C GLY A 63 5.49 -9.06 17.87
N ARG A 64 5.43 -9.87 16.80
CA ARG A 64 6.61 -10.50 16.16
C ARG A 64 7.42 -9.51 15.33
N ALA A 65 6.79 -8.45 14.83
CA ALA A 65 7.45 -7.24 14.34
C ALA A 65 7.12 -6.07 15.30
N ASP A 66 8.06 -5.15 15.50
CA ASP A 66 7.90 -3.95 16.33
C ASP A 66 7.44 -2.73 15.51
N ALA A 67 7.75 -2.72 14.22
CA ALA A 67 7.16 -1.84 13.20
C ALA A 67 7.24 -2.51 11.83
N ALA A 68 6.53 -1.99 10.83
CA ALA A 68 6.68 -2.49 9.48
C ALA A 68 6.36 -1.42 8.44
N TRP A 69 6.95 -1.53 7.26
CA TRP A 69 6.46 -0.83 6.08
C TRP A 69 5.24 -1.54 5.53
N ALA A 70 4.07 -0.89 5.60
CA ALA A 70 2.79 -1.56 5.41
C ALA A 70 1.89 -0.83 4.41
N PRO A 71 1.11 -1.57 3.60
CA PRO A 71 0.12 -0.97 2.72
C PRO A 71 -1.01 -0.31 3.52
N PRO A 72 -1.73 0.65 2.91
CA PRO A 72 -2.70 1.47 3.64
C PRO A 72 -3.82 0.67 4.32
N PHE A 73 -4.20 -0.49 3.77
CA PHE A 73 -5.21 -1.34 4.40
C PHE A 73 -4.71 -1.99 5.70
N VAL A 74 -3.44 -2.41 5.76
CA VAL A 74 -2.82 -2.90 7.00
C VAL A 74 -2.73 -1.76 8.02
N CYS A 75 -2.31 -0.57 7.59
CA CYS A 75 -2.33 0.64 8.44
C CYS A 75 -3.72 0.92 9.03
N ALA A 76 -4.77 0.84 8.21
CA ALA A 76 -6.16 1.06 8.63
C ALA A 76 -6.61 0.02 9.69
N ARG A 77 -6.22 -1.25 9.53
CA ARG A 77 -6.48 -2.31 10.52
C ARG A 77 -5.78 -2.05 11.85
N MET A 78 -4.52 -1.61 11.80
CA MET A 78 -3.76 -1.27 13.00
C MET A 78 -4.39 -0.08 13.73
N GLU A 79 -4.76 1.00 13.02
CA GLU A 79 -5.44 2.15 13.61
C GLU A 79 -6.80 1.79 14.21
N ALA A 80 -7.56 0.89 13.58
CA ALA A 80 -8.83 0.39 14.14
C ALA A 80 -8.66 -0.27 15.52
N MET A 81 -7.46 -0.78 15.82
CA MET A 81 -7.08 -1.35 17.12
C MET A 81 -6.39 -0.34 18.05
N GLY A 82 -6.40 0.95 17.70
CA GLY A 82 -5.79 2.03 18.49
C GLY A 82 -4.27 2.13 18.34
N VAL A 83 -3.70 1.44 17.35
CA VAL A 83 -2.26 1.44 17.13
C VAL A 83 -1.84 2.56 16.18
N ARG A 84 -0.70 3.20 16.46
CA ARG A 84 -0.22 4.37 15.72
C ARG A 84 0.49 3.98 14.42
N VAL A 85 0.20 4.72 13.35
CA VAL A 85 1.08 4.85 12.17
C VAL A 85 1.96 6.08 12.40
N VAL A 86 3.29 5.91 12.37
CA VAL A 86 4.21 7.01 12.72
C VAL A 86 4.51 7.91 11.52
N VAL A 87 4.75 7.34 10.36
CA VAL A 87 5.04 8.07 9.12
C VAL A 87 4.30 7.46 7.94
N ARG A 88 4.15 8.25 6.88
CA ARG A 88 3.63 7.82 5.57
C ARG A 88 4.56 8.28 4.44
N GLY A 89 4.65 7.47 3.40
CA GLY A 89 5.48 7.76 2.24
C GLY A 89 4.95 8.90 1.39
N VAL A 90 5.85 9.73 0.86
CA VAL A 90 5.53 10.79 -0.09
C VAL A 90 6.09 10.41 -1.46
N ARG A 91 5.26 10.48 -2.49
CA ARG A 91 5.58 10.15 -3.88
C ARG A 91 5.07 11.29 -4.76
N ARG A 92 5.93 11.86 -5.60
CA ARG A 92 5.59 13.01 -6.45
C ARG A 92 5.03 14.17 -5.62
N GLY A 93 5.65 14.44 -4.47
CA GLY A 93 5.19 15.44 -3.51
C GLY A 93 3.90 15.10 -2.74
N MET A 94 3.27 13.95 -2.99
CA MET A 94 1.97 13.59 -2.44
C MET A 94 2.03 12.38 -1.50
N SER A 95 1.29 12.44 -0.40
CA SER A 95 1.13 11.35 0.58
C SER A 95 -0.21 10.62 0.46
N SER A 96 -0.91 10.86 -0.64
CA SER A 96 -2.13 10.18 -1.06
C SER A 96 -2.02 9.77 -2.52
N TYR A 97 -2.90 8.86 -2.93
CA TYR A 97 -3.09 8.40 -4.29
C TYR A 97 -4.55 7.98 -4.47
N ARG A 98 -4.98 7.73 -5.69
CA ARG A 98 -6.31 7.22 -6.02
C ARG A 98 -6.19 6.00 -6.92
N ALA A 99 -7.26 5.23 -7.07
CA ALA A 99 -7.39 4.30 -8.18
C ALA A 99 -7.98 4.97 -9.43
N ALA A 100 -7.55 4.48 -10.59
CA ALA A 100 -8.20 4.68 -11.86
C ALA A 100 -8.78 3.34 -12.34
N LEU A 101 -10.08 3.29 -12.65
CA LEU A 101 -10.67 2.19 -13.40
C LEU A 101 -10.36 2.43 -14.88
N VAL A 102 -9.84 1.41 -15.55
CA VAL A 102 -9.38 1.50 -16.94
C VAL A 102 -9.90 0.33 -17.76
N CYS A 103 -10.06 0.57 -19.05
CA CYS A 103 -10.34 -0.44 -20.06
C CYS A 103 -9.36 -0.29 -21.23
N ARG A 104 -9.40 -1.20 -22.19
CA ARG A 104 -8.61 -1.08 -23.42
C ARG A 104 -9.06 0.15 -24.22
N ALA A 105 -8.11 0.87 -24.80
CA ALA A 105 -8.44 2.00 -25.68
C ALA A 105 -9.33 1.57 -26.85
N GLY A 106 -10.30 2.42 -27.19
CA GLY A 106 -11.36 2.18 -28.17
C GLY A 106 -12.52 1.33 -27.68
N ALA A 107 -12.52 0.86 -26.43
CA ALA A 107 -13.66 0.10 -25.88
C ALA A 107 -14.87 1.00 -25.58
N GLY A 108 -14.63 2.29 -25.29
CA GLY A 108 -15.69 3.26 -25.02
C GLY A 108 -16.52 2.90 -23.77
N LEU A 109 -15.95 2.15 -22.83
CA LEU A 109 -16.62 1.81 -21.58
C LEU A 109 -16.69 3.03 -20.67
N THR A 110 -17.88 3.27 -20.13
CA THR A 110 -18.15 4.23 -19.08
C THR A 110 -18.76 3.49 -17.91
N VAL A 111 -18.93 4.15 -16.76
CA VAL A 111 -19.55 3.56 -15.56
C VAL A 111 -20.92 2.95 -15.91
N GLU A 112 -21.72 3.64 -16.71
CA GLU A 112 -23.07 3.22 -17.12
C GLU A 112 -23.06 1.97 -18.01
N ARG A 113 -21.93 1.70 -18.68
CA ARG A 113 -21.76 0.59 -19.63
C ARG A 113 -21.02 -0.62 -19.05
N LEU A 114 -20.83 -0.68 -17.73
CA LEU A 114 -20.15 -1.78 -17.05
C LEU A 114 -21.03 -3.02 -16.81
N LYS A 115 -22.35 -2.90 -16.91
CA LYS A 115 -23.25 -4.04 -16.69
C LYS A 115 -23.06 -5.08 -17.79
N GLY A 116 -22.84 -6.32 -17.41
CA GLY A 116 -22.62 -7.45 -18.30
C GLY A 116 -21.20 -7.53 -18.87
N THR A 117 -20.24 -6.76 -18.35
CA THR A 117 -18.82 -6.90 -18.73
C THR A 117 -18.06 -7.82 -17.76
N SER A 118 -16.80 -8.07 -18.05
CA SER A 118 -15.88 -8.82 -17.20
C SER A 118 -14.86 -7.89 -16.53
N ALA A 119 -14.43 -8.24 -15.31
CA ALA A 119 -13.39 -7.50 -14.60
C ALA A 119 -12.24 -8.40 -14.15
N VAL A 120 -11.03 -7.84 -14.13
CA VAL A 120 -9.84 -8.43 -13.54
C VAL A 120 -9.27 -7.47 -12.51
N TRP A 121 -9.01 -7.98 -11.31
CA TRP A 121 -8.50 -7.21 -10.19
C TRP A 121 -7.10 -7.65 -9.81
N VAL A 122 -6.40 -6.84 -9.02
CA VAL A 122 -5.04 -7.18 -8.58
C VAL A 122 -5.10 -8.24 -7.49
N ASP A 123 -5.63 -7.88 -6.33
CA ASP A 123 -5.76 -8.72 -5.15
C ASP A 123 -6.90 -8.20 -4.27
N ARG A 124 -7.52 -9.06 -3.44
CA ARG A 124 -8.64 -8.69 -2.56
C ARG A 124 -8.25 -7.63 -1.52
N ASP A 125 -7.00 -7.61 -1.10
CA ASP A 125 -6.50 -6.63 -0.12
C ASP A 125 -5.87 -5.41 -0.80
N SER A 126 -5.86 -5.35 -2.13
CA SER A 126 -5.29 -4.22 -2.87
C SER A 126 -6.21 -3.01 -2.83
N VAL A 127 -5.72 -1.91 -2.24
CA VAL A 127 -6.48 -0.67 -2.07
C VAL A 127 -6.87 -0.08 -3.43
N ALA A 128 -5.91 0.21 -4.32
CA ALA A 128 -6.25 0.70 -5.66
C ALA A 128 -6.59 -0.40 -6.68
N GLY A 129 -6.17 -1.64 -6.44
CA GLY A 129 -6.40 -2.76 -7.35
C GLY A 129 -7.74 -3.47 -7.17
N TYR A 130 -8.50 -3.15 -6.11
CA TYR A 130 -9.81 -3.76 -5.85
C TYR A 130 -10.71 -2.94 -4.90
N LEU A 131 -10.22 -2.54 -3.72
CA LEU A 131 -11.07 -2.01 -2.64
C LEU A 131 -11.68 -0.64 -2.98
N LEU A 132 -10.88 0.34 -3.42
CA LEU A 132 -11.38 1.65 -3.85
C LEU A 132 -12.29 1.54 -5.10
N PRO A 133 -11.90 0.82 -6.18
CA PRO A 133 -12.78 0.63 -7.34
C PRO A 133 -14.14 0.03 -6.97
N THR A 134 -14.14 -1.02 -6.15
CA THR A 134 -15.38 -1.72 -5.76
C THR A 134 -16.29 -0.82 -4.94
N ALA A 135 -15.74 -0.09 -3.97
CA ALA A 135 -16.52 0.87 -3.19
C ALA A 135 -17.08 1.98 -4.08
N TYR A 136 -16.27 2.52 -5.00
CA TYR A 136 -16.73 3.51 -5.97
C TYR A 136 -17.88 2.98 -6.82
N LEU A 137 -17.76 1.78 -7.40
CA LEU A 137 -18.84 1.18 -8.19
C LEU A 137 -20.14 1.04 -7.36
N LYS A 138 -20.04 0.60 -6.10
CA LYS A 138 -21.18 0.52 -5.19
C LYS A 138 -21.82 1.89 -4.95
N THR A 139 -21.05 2.98 -4.81
CA THR A 139 -21.63 4.34 -4.69
C THR A 139 -22.32 4.82 -5.95
N GLN A 140 -21.94 4.28 -7.12
CA GLN A 140 -22.63 4.51 -8.39
C GLN A 140 -23.84 3.57 -8.61
N GLY A 141 -24.23 2.77 -7.60
CA GLY A 141 -25.34 1.81 -7.69
C GLY A 141 -25.01 0.55 -8.50
N LEU A 142 -23.71 0.28 -8.73
CA LEU A 142 -23.24 -0.93 -9.39
C LEU A 142 -22.66 -1.90 -8.36
N GLU A 143 -23.43 -2.92 -8.00
CA GLU A 143 -22.92 -4.04 -7.20
C GLU A 143 -22.02 -4.93 -8.07
N PRO A 144 -20.69 -5.00 -7.86
CA PRO A 144 -19.79 -5.70 -8.79
C PRO A 144 -20.12 -7.17 -8.98
N SER A 145 -20.58 -7.85 -7.92
CA SER A 145 -21.03 -9.25 -7.94
C SER A 145 -22.22 -9.51 -8.88
N ARG A 146 -22.97 -8.46 -9.23
CA ARG A 146 -24.13 -8.52 -10.13
C ARG A 146 -23.89 -7.78 -11.45
N ALA A 147 -23.03 -6.76 -11.44
CA ALA A 147 -22.72 -5.94 -12.59
C ALA A 147 -21.81 -6.68 -13.57
N PHE A 148 -20.78 -7.38 -13.07
CA PHE A 148 -19.86 -8.14 -13.91
C PHE A 148 -20.30 -9.60 -14.04
N PHE A 149 -20.30 -10.15 -15.26
CA PHE A 149 -20.61 -11.57 -15.46
C PHE A 149 -19.46 -12.49 -15.01
N ALA A 150 -18.23 -11.98 -14.99
CA ALA A 150 -17.04 -12.69 -14.54
C ALA A 150 -16.07 -11.74 -13.85
N GLN A 151 -15.46 -12.22 -12.77
CA GLN A 151 -14.42 -11.51 -12.03
C GLN A 151 -13.30 -12.46 -11.63
N HIS A 152 -12.05 -12.04 -11.79
CA HIS A 152 -10.89 -12.82 -11.36
C HIS A 152 -9.78 -11.91 -10.81
N PHE A 153 -8.82 -12.51 -10.11
CA PHE A 153 -7.66 -11.82 -9.53
C PHE A 153 -6.38 -12.27 -10.25
N ALA A 154 -5.63 -11.32 -10.80
CA ALA A 154 -4.38 -11.57 -11.53
C ALA A 154 -3.13 -11.61 -10.63
N GLY A 155 -3.26 -11.23 -9.36
CA GLY A 155 -2.17 -11.22 -8.38
C GLY A 155 -1.18 -10.06 -8.53
N SER A 156 -1.25 -9.28 -9.61
CA SER A 156 -0.36 -8.14 -9.86
C SER A 156 -1.02 -7.07 -10.74
N TYR A 157 -0.57 -5.81 -10.63
CA TYR A 157 -1.01 -4.74 -11.53
C TYR A 157 -0.64 -5.05 -12.98
N GLN A 158 0.55 -5.61 -13.23
CA GLN A 158 1.00 -5.97 -14.57
C GLN A 158 0.07 -7.02 -15.17
N GLY A 159 -0.17 -8.13 -14.48
CA GLY A 159 -1.05 -9.19 -14.98
C GLY A 159 -2.50 -8.73 -15.19
N ALA A 160 -3.00 -7.81 -14.36
CA ALA A 160 -4.35 -7.25 -14.51
C ALA A 160 -4.46 -6.35 -15.74
N LEU A 161 -3.50 -5.44 -15.95
CA LEU A 161 -3.44 -4.58 -17.13
C LEU A 161 -3.23 -5.38 -18.42
N GLU A 162 -2.33 -6.37 -18.42
CA GLU A 162 -2.10 -7.28 -19.55
C GLU A 162 -3.36 -8.11 -19.87
N SER A 163 -4.10 -8.57 -18.88
CA SER A 163 -5.36 -9.31 -19.10
C SER A 163 -6.42 -8.47 -19.82
N VAL A 164 -6.46 -7.16 -19.57
CA VAL A 164 -7.34 -6.23 -20.32
C VAL A 164 -6.83 -6.00 -21.75
N LEU A 165 -5.51 -5.88 -21.95
CA LEU A 165 -4.94 -5.74 -23.29
C LEU A 165 -5.15 -6.99 -24.15
N ASP A 166 -5.07 -8.17 -23.54
CA ASP A 166 -5.28 -9.48 -24.18
C ASP A 166 -6.77 -9.80 -24.42
N GLY A 167 -7.69 -8.95 -23.94
CA GLY A 167 -9.14 -9.17 -24.05
C GLY A 167 -9.68 -10.31 -23.17
N LYS A 168 -8.93 -10.73 -22.14
CA LYS A 168 -9.37 -11.72 -21.14
C LYS A 168 -10.34 -11.11 -20.12
N ALA A 169 -10.28 -9.79 -19.96
CA ALA A 169 -11.21 -9.00 -19.17
C ALA A 169 -11.46 -7.65 -19.85
N ASP A 170 -12.59 -7.01 -19.54
CA ASP A 170 -12.93 -5.70 -20.10
C ASP A 170 -12.38 -4.55 -19.24
N VAL A 171 -12.31 -4.75 -17.93
CA VAL A 171 -12.02 -3.69 -16.95
C VAL A 171 -11.01 -4.13 -15.91
N THR A 172 -10.13 -3.22 -15.52
CA THR A 172 -9.27 -3.36 -14.34
C THR A 172 -9.06 -2.02 -13.66
N SER A 173 -8.19 -1.97 -12.66
CA SER A 173 -7.78 -0.73 -12.02
C SER A 173 -6.28 -0.67 -11.74
N VAL A 174 -5.78 0.56 -11.67
CA VAL A 174 -4.37 0.86 -11.37
C VAL A 174 -4.28 2.00 -10.37
N PHE A 175 -3.21 2.02 -9.57
CA PHE A 175 -2.88 3.18 -8.75
C PHE A 175 -2.56 4.39 -9.64
N CYS A 176 -2.94 5.58 -9.21
CA CYS A 176 -2.72 6.83 -9.93
C CYS A 176 -2.40 7.93 -8.93
N PRO A 177 -1.49 8.87 -9.26
CA PRO A 177 -1.31 10.08 -8.47
C PRO A 177 -2.63 10.84 -8.26
N PRO A 178 -2.73 11.62 -7.17
CA PRO A 178 -3.94 12.38 -6.86
C PRO A 178 -4.17 13.50 -7.87
N ALA A 179 -5.41 13.99 -7.92
CA ALA A 179 -5.84 14.97 -8.93
C ALA A 179 -5.01 16.27 -8.88
N SER A 180 -4.56 16.66 -7.69
CA SER A 180 -3.76 17.87 -7.45
C SER A 180 -2.41 17.88 -8.18
N THR A 181 -1.89 16.73 -8.59
CA THR A 181 -0.62 16.64 -9.34
C THR A 181 -0.77 17.01 -10.82
N GLY A 182 -1.99 17.07 -11.34
CA GLY A 182 -2.26 17.19 -12.78
C GLY A 182 -1.92 15.93 -13.58
N LEU A 183 -1.45 14.86 -12.94
CA LEU A 183 -1.14 13.59 -13.59
C LEU A 183 -2.39 12.74 -13.78
N SER A 184 -2.33 11.87 -14.80
CA SER A 184 -3.46 11.04 -15.23
C SER A 184 -3.22 9.56 -14.94
N PHE A 185 -4.22 8.74 -15.28
CA PHE A 185 -4.15 7.28 -15.13
C PHE A 185 -3.00 6.68 -15.96
N ALA A 186 -2.61 7.35 -17.05
CA ALA A 186 -1.51 6.95 -17.90
C ALA A 186 -0.22 6.81 -17.09
N THR A 187 0.03 7.70 -16.12
CA THR A 187 1.23 7.60 -15.27
C THR A 187 1.25 6.31 -14.46
N GLY A 188 0.11 5.90 -13.89
CA GLY A 188 0.00 4.63 -13.18
C GLY A 188 0.21 3.42 -14.09
N VAL A 189 -0.35 3.46 -15.30
CA VAL A 189 -0.15 2.41 -16.31
C VAL A 189 1.32 2.34 -16.74
N GLU A 190 1.98 3.47 -16.94
CA GLU A 190 3.38 3.55 -17.39
C GLU A 190 4.37 3.16 -16.29
N ASP A 191 4.05 3.46 -15.03
CA ASP A 191 4.82 2.98 -13.86
C ASP A 191 4.84 1.43 -13.81
N VAL A 192 3.82 0.77 -14.39
CA VAL A 192 3.69 -0.70 -14.38
C VAL A 192 4.16 -1.35 -15.68
N LEU A 193 3.74 -0.82 -16.83
CA LEU A 193 3.95 -1.43 -18.16
C LEU A 193 5.01 -0.70 -19.02
N GLY A 194 5.62 0.36 -18.48
CA GLY A 194 6.63 1.16 -19.16
C GLY A 194 6.08 2.29 -20.01
N ALA A 195 7.00 3.14 -20.49
CA ALA A 195 6.71 4.40 -21.14
C ALA A 195 5.77 4.25 -22.36
N GLY A 196 4.78 5.15 -22.44
CA GLY A 196 3.81 5.20 -23.52
C GLY A 196 2.74 4.11 -23.46
N ALA A 197 2.76 3.19 -22.49
CA ALA A 197 1.74 2.17 -22.32
C ALA A 197 0.34 2.77 -22.06
N GLY A 198 0.27 3.97 -21.47
CA GLY A 198 -0.97 4.66 -21.15
C GLY A 198 -1.91 4.84 -22.35
N ARG A 199 -1.36 5.03 -23.56
CA ARG A 199 -2.15 5.19 -24.81
C ARG A 199 -2.97 3.96 -25.21
N ARG A 200 -2.68 2.79 -24.60
CA ARG A 200 -3.38 1.53 -24.87
C ARG A 200 -4.63 1.36 -24.01
N PHE A 201 -4.90 2.31 -23.10
CA PHE A 201 -6.00 2.27 -22.16
C PHE A 201 -6.85 3.54 -22.23
N GLU A 202 -8.09 3.41 -21.80
CA GLU A 202 -9.05 4.49 -21.58
C GLU A 202 -9.48 4.51 -20.12
N LEU A 203 -9.66 5.73 -19.59
CA LEU A 203 -10.19 5.94 -18.25
C LEU A 203 -11.71 5.71 -18.24
N ILE A 204 -12.18 4.91 -17.31
CA ILE A 204 -13.61 4.81 -16.98
C ILE A 204 -13.96 5.79 -15.86
N ALA A 205 -13.19 5.76 -14.77
CA ALA A 205 -13.43 6.61 -13.60
C ALA A 205 -12.20 6.72 -12.70
N TYR A 206 -12.15 7.81 -11.93
CA TYR A 206 -11.28 7.93 -10.78
C TYR A 206 -12.06 7.68 -9.49
N THR A 207 -11.39 7.10 -8.51
CA THR A 207 -11.91 6.94 -7.14
C THR A 207 -11.48 8.11 -6.25
N ASP A 208 -12.04 8.17 -5.04
CA ASP A 208 -11.53 9.02 -3.97
C ASP A 208 -10.10 8.62 -3.59
N GLU A 209 -9.40 9.55 -2.94
CA GLU A 209 -8.02 9.34 -2.52
C GLU A 209 -7.91 8.48 -1.25
N ALA A 210 -6.82 7.71 -1.20
CA ALA A 210 -6.35 6.98 -0.04
C ALA A 210 -4.95 7.46 0.34
N PRO A 211 -4.58 7.46 1.63
CA PRO A 211 -3.21 7.68 2.05
C PRO A 211 -2.27 6.62 1.46
N ASN A 212 -1.03 7.01 1.17
CA ASN A 212 0.06 6.11 0.81
C ASN A 212 0.41 5.15 1.96
N ASP A 213 1.21 4.13 1.63
CA ASP A 213 1.82 3.21 2.60
C ASP A 213 2.44 3.94 3.78
N GLY A 214 2.45 3.30 4.94
CA GLY A 214 2.89 3.88 6.19
C GLY A 214 3.66 2.91 7.06
N VAL A 215 4.15 3.42 8.19
CA VAL A 215 4.84 2.62 9.21
C VAL A 215 3.98 2.51 10.46
N PRO A 216 3.09 1.51 10.56
CA PRO A 216 2.49 1.14 11.84
C PRO A 216 3.54 0.54 12.79
N VAL A 217 3.40 0.81 14.07
CA VAL A 217 4.18 0.17 15.14
C VAL A 217 3.38 -0.96 15.79
N ALA A 218 4.02 -1.83 16.58
CA ALA A 218 3.32 -2.84 17.36
C ALA A 218 2.62 -2.24 18.59
N MET A 219 1.59 -2.93 19.07
CA MET A 219 0.94 -2.58 20.33
C MET A 219 1.93 -2.71 21.50
N GLY A 220 1.96 -1.71 22.39
CA GLY A 220 2.80 -1.72 23.58
C GLY A 220 4.26 -1.33 23.35
N LEU A 221 4.65 -0.86 22.15
CA LEU A 221 5.99 -0.32 21.93
C LEU A 221 6.19 0.94 22.82
N PRO A 222 7.31 1.05 23.56
CA PRO A 222 7.53 2.19 24.46
C PRO A 222 7.43 3.53 23.72
N PRO A 223 6.74 4.56 24.26
CA PRO A 223 6.56 5.84 23.59
C PRO A 223 7.87 6.50 23.13
N GLN A 224 8.93 6.38 23.93
CA GLN A 224 10.25 6.92 23.60
C GLN A 224 10.81 6.24 22.34
N LEU A 225 10.64 4.92 22.21
CA LEU A 225 11.11 4.18 21.04
C LEU A 225 10.26 4.50 19.80
N VAL A 226 8.95 4.70 19.96
CA VAL A 226 8.07 5.19 18.89
C VAL A 226 8.53 6.56 18.39
N SER A 227 8.83 7.50 19.29
CA SER A 227 9.35 8.83 18.93
C SER A 227 10.73 8.75 18.27
N SER A 228 11.66 7.95 18.80
CA SER A 228 12.97 7.75 18.17
C SER A 228 12.87 7.15 16.77
N LEU A 229 11.98 6.17 16.57
CA LEU A 229 11.71 5.58 15.26
C LEU A 229 11.15 6.62 14.28
N GLU A 230 10.15 7.39 14.71
CA GLU A 230 9.55 8.44 13.89
C GLU A 230 10.60 9.46 13.44
N SER A 231 11.38 10.01 14.37
CA SER A 231 12.46 10.96 14.06
C SER A 231 13.52 10.36 13.12
N THR A 232 13.89 9.10 13.34
CA THR A 232 14.84 8.38 12.48
C THR A 232 14.33 8.27 11.06
N LEU A 233 13.08 7.83 10.87
CA LEU A 233 12.47 7.69 9.55
C LEU A 233 12.35 9.04 8.85
N LEU A 234 11.96 10.10 9.57
CA LEU A 234 11.90 11.46 9.03
C LEU A 234 13.28 12.06 8.71
N SER A 235 14.37 11.51 9.22
CA SER A 235 15.73 11.96 8.86
C SER A 235 16.27 11.31 7.58
N LEU A 236 15.62 10.27 7.04
CA LEU A 236 16.10 9.56 5.85
C LEU A 236 16.27 10.51 4.65
N GLN A 237 15.41 11.51 4.49
CA GLN A 237 15.53 12.47 3.39
C GLN A 237 16.77 13.40 3.50
N SER A 238 17.44 13.45 4.64
CA SER A 238 18.53 14.39 4.93
C SER A 238 19.92 13.86 4.57
N SER A 239 20.06 12.62 4.09
CA SER A 239 21.35 12.05 3.68
C SER A 239 21.25 11.27 2.37
N PRO A 240 22.33 11.18 1.58
CA PRO A 240 22.36 10.38 0.36
C PRO A 240 22.01 8.89 0.60
N ASP A 241 22.55 8.31 1.68
CA ASP A 241 22.25 6.93 2.07
C ASP A 241 20.76 6.74 2.39
N GLY A 242 20.17 7.68 3.12
CA GLY A 242 18.76 7.64 3.48
C GLY A 242 17.83 7.86 2.27
N GLN A 243 18.21 8.74 1.34
CA GLN A 243 17.51 8.93 0.07
C GLN A 243 17.56 7.67 -0.80
N ALA A 244 18.68 6.96 -0.81
CA ALA A 244 18.78 5.68 -1.49
C ALA A 244 17.87 4.62 -0.84
N LEU A 245 17.77 4.57 0.50
CA LEU A 245 16.82 3.68 1.19
C LEU A 245 15.36 4.04 0.86
N LEU A 246 15.01 5.33 0.86
CA LEU A 246 13.70 5.85 0.48
C LEU A 246 13.28 5.37 -0.92
N LYS A 247 14.20 5.48 -1.89
CA LYS A 247 13.98 5.02 -3.25
C LYS A 247 13.90 3.49 -3.34
N ASP A 248 14.89 2.78 -2.82
CA ASP A 248 15.11 1.36 -3.10
C ASP A 248 14.15 0.43 -2.32
N ILE A 249 13.66 0.89 -1.15
CA ILE A 249 12.86 0.07 -0.23
C ILE A 249 11.43 0.56 -0.14
N PHE A 250 11.25 1.87 -0.04
CA PHE A 250 9.94 2.45 0.25
C PHE A 250 9.23 2.98 -1.00
N ASN A 251 9.96 3.08 -2.12
CA ASN A 251 9.53 3.76 -3.34
C ASN A 251 8.94 5.14 -2.99
N ALA A 252 9.67 5.92 -2.21
CA ALA A 252 9.24 7.22 -1.70
C ALA A 252 10.36 8.26 -1.89
N GLU A 253 9.98 9.53 -1.99
CA GLU A 253 10.91 10.67 -2.04
C GLU A 253 11.33 11.10 -0.62
N ARG A 254 10.39 11.00 0.32
CA ARG A 254 10.56 11.31 1.74
C ARG A 254 9.46 10.66 2.56
N PHE A 255 9.60 10.75 3.87
CA PHE A 255 8.52 10.50 4.81
C PHE A 255 7.93 11.81 5.34
N GLU A 256 6.68 11.73 5.78
CA GLU A 256 6.06 12.73 6.67
C GLU A 256 5.32 12.04 7.81
N THR A 257 5.10 12.77 8.91
CA THR A 257 4.28 12.26 10.01
C THR A 257 2.90 11.88 9.50
N ALA A 258 2.48 10.67 9.83
CA ALA A 258 1.14 10.22 9.50
C ALA A 258 0.12 10.95 10.41
N PRO A 259 -0.96 11.52 9.84
CA PRO A 259 -2.04 12.08 10.63
C PRO A 259 -2.63 11.03 11.58
N ARG A 260 -2.97 11.44 12.79
CA ARG A 260 -3.58 10.54 13.77
C ARG A 260 -4.92 10.02 13.23
N MET A 261 -5.07 8.70 13.17
CA MET A 261 -6.26 8.03 12.59
C MET A 261 -6.47 8.34 11.10
N GLY A 262 -5.40 8.69 10.37
CA GLY A 262 -5.45 9.11 8.97
C GLY A 262 -5.81 7.98 7.98
N TYR A 263 -5.77 6.72 8.42
CA TYR A 263 -6.11 5.54 7.62
C TYR A 263 -7.48 4.96 7.99
N ARG A 264 -8.09 5.36 9.11
CA ARG A 264 -9.35 4.78 9.60
C ARG A 264 -10.50 4.81 8.59
N ALA A 265 -10.55 5.82 7.73
CA ALA A 265 -11.58 5.92 6.67
C ALA A 265 -11.51 4.75 5.68
N LEU A 266 -10.30 4.28 5.34
CA LEU A 266 -10.09 3.11 4.48
C LEU A 266 -10.69 1.83 5.07
N TYR A 267 -10.73 1.71 6.40
CA TYR A 267 -11.30 0.51 7.03
C TYR A 267 -12.79 0.37 6.71
N ARG A 268 -13.53 1.50 6.69
CA ARG A 268 -14.95 1.50 6.28
C ARG A 268 -15.12 1.17 4.80
N VAL A 269 -14.24 1.72 3.95
CA VAL A 269 -14.23 1.42 2.52
C VAL A 269 -14.01 -0.07 2.29
N ALA A 270 -13.04 -0.68 2.96
CA ALA A 270 -12.78 -2.10 2.85
C ALA A 270 -13.98 -2.95 3.29
N LEU A 271 -14.60 -2.62 4.43
CA LEU A 271 -15.81 -3.31 4.89
C LEU A 271 -16.98 -3.16 3.92
N ALA A 272 -17.12 -2.01 3.26
CA ALA A 272 -18.13 -1.79 2.25
C ALA A 272 -17.83 -2.52 0.94
N SER A 273 -16.58 -2.91 0.69
CA SER A 273 -16.15 -3.61 -0.53
C SER A 273 -16.19 -5.12 -0.42
N LEU A 274 -16.12 -5.67 0.80
CA LEU A 274 -16.39 -7.08 1.11
C LEU A 274 -17.89 -7.41 0.92
#